data_AF-A0A5C4IVC1-F1
#
_entry.id   AF-A0A5C4IVC1-F1
#
_cell.length_a   1.000
_cell.length_b   1.000
_cell.length_c   1.000
_cell.angle_alpha   90.00
_cell.angle_beta   90.00
_cell.angle_gamma   90.00
#
_symmetry.space_group_name_H-M   'P 1'
#
loop_
_entity.id
_entity.type
_entity.pdbx_description
1 polymer ?
#
loop_
_entity_poly.entity_id
_entity_poly.type
_entity_poly.pdbx_seq_one_letter_code
_entity_poly.pdbx_strand_id
1 'polypeptide(L)' 'MGLGDKISNAAEDLGGKAKEVAGNATDNDRLRAEGQTDQVKADAKKVGESVKDEFKRG' A
#
# COMPACT_ATOMS: atom_id res chain seq x y z
N MET A 1 4.44 8.45 17.39
CA MET A 1 4.08 8.36 15.96
C MET A 1 3.92 9.77 15.42
N GLY A 2 4.92 10.25 14.67
CA GLY A 2 4.95 11.62 14.12
C GLY A 2 4.14 11.76 12.84
N LEU A 3 3.85 13.01 12.44
CA LEU A 3 3.10 13.36 11.22
C LEU A 3 3.67 12.69 9.95
N GLY A 4 4.99 12.47 9.90
CA GLY A 4 5.66 11.83 8.75
C GLY A 4 5.25 10.37 8.50
N ASP A 5 4.92 9.61 9.55
CA ASP A 5 4.45 8.22 9.43
C ASP A 5 3.07 8.15 8.78
N LYS A 6 2.16 9.03 9.23
CA LYS A 6 0.80 9.12 8.69
C LYS A 6 0.81 9.61 7.24
N ILE A 7 1.67 10.57 6.94
CA ILE A 7 1.83 11.10 5.58
C ILE A 7 2.44 10.04 4.66
N SER A 8 3.44 9.29 5.10
CA SER A 8 4.04 8.22 4.28
C SER A 8 3.03 7.12 3.99
N ASN A 9 2.28 6.66 5.00
CA ASN A 9 1.26 5.64 4.77
C ASN A 9 0.13 6.16 3.86
N ALA A 10 -0.24 7.44 3.96
CA ALA A 10 -1.24 8.04 3.06
C ALA A 10 -0.71 8.24 1.64
N ALA A 11 0.58 8.57 1.49
CA ALA A 11 1.24 8.75 0.21
C ALA A 11 1.40 7.42 -0.54
N GLU A 12 1.71 6.33 0.16
CA GLU A 12 1.74 4.98 -0.42
C GLU A 12 0.34 4.56 -0.91
N ASP A 13 -0.71 4.80 -0.11
CA ASP A 13 -2.10 4.51 -0.49
C ASP A 13 -2.56 5.35 -1.69
N LEU A 14 -2.21 6.64 -1.69
CA LEU A 14 -2.46 7.55 -2.80
C LEU A 14 -1.68 7.16 -4.05
N GLY A 15 -0.42 6.73 -3.93
CA GLY A 15 0.42 6.30 -5.05
C GLY A 15 -0.13 5.05 -5.73
N GLY A 16 -0.54 4.04 -4.96
CA GLY A 16 -1.16 2.82 -5.48
C GLY A 16 -2.48 3.10 -6.20
N LYS A 17 -3.37 3.88 -5.59
CA LYS A 17 -4.63 4.32 -6.22
C LYS A 17 -4.38 5.19 -7.45
N ALA A 18 -3.40 6.08 -7.41
CA ALA A 18 -3.05 6.92 -8.55
C ALA A 18 -2.55 6.08 -9.73
N LYS A 19 -1.72 5.07 -9.50
CA LYS A 19 -1.30 4.11 -10.55
C LYS A 19 -2.49 3.33 -11.10
N GLU A 20 -3.42 2.90 -10.24
CA GLU A 20 -4.61 2.17 -10.69
C GLU A 20 -5.52 3.05 -11.55
N VAL A 21 -5.79 4.29 -11.12
CA VAL A 21 -6.59 5.27 -11.85
C VAL A 21 -5.91 5.68 -13.16
N ALA A 22 -4.61 5.97 -13.12
CA ALA A 22 -3.86 6.34 -14.33
C ALA A 22 -3.79 5.18 -15.32
N GLY A 23 -3.62 3.95 -14.84
CA GLY A 23 -3.68 2.73 -15.64
C GLY A 23 -5.04 2.53 -16.28
N ASN A 24 -6.13 2.73 -15.53
CA ASN A 24 -7.49 2.61 -16.06
C ASN A 24 -7.81 3.73 -17.07
N ALA A 25 -7.36 4.96 -16.82
CA ALA A 25 -7.56 6.10 -17.70
C ALA A 25 -6.74 6.03 -19.01
N THR A 26 -5.61 5.32 -18.99
CA THR A 26 -4.70 5.19 -20.14
C THR A 26 -4.78 3.81 -20.81
N ASP A 27 -5.73 2.96 -20.40
CA ASP A 27 -5.80 1.54 -20.83
C ASP A 27 -4.44 0.81 -20.70
N ASN A 28 -3.73 1.09 -19.61
CA ASN A 28 -2.41 0.53 -19.32
C ASN A 28 -2.52 -0.50 -18.20
N ASP A 29 -2.68 -1.77 -18.59
CA ASP A 29 -2.76 -2.91 -17.68
C ASP A 29 -1.58 -3.00 -16.70
N ARG A 30 -0.40 -2.53 -17.11
CA ARG A 30 0.81 -2.55 -16.29
C ARG A 30 0.67 -1.64 -15.08
N LEU A 31 0.23 -0.39 -15.28
CA LEU A 31 0.01 0.58 -14.21
C LEU A 31 -1.10 0.13 -13.26
N ARG A 32 -2.17 -0.47 -13.81
CA ARG A 32 -3.26 -1.04 -13.03
C ARG A 32 -2.79 -2.21 -12.16
N ALA A 33 -2.03 -3.14 -12.74
CA ALA A 33 -1.47 -4.28 -12.04
C ALA A 33 -0.46 -3.86 -10.96
N GLU A 34 0.39 -2.86 -11.23
CA GLU A 34 1.30 -2.29 -10.23
C GLU A 34 0.52 -1.70 -9.05
N GLY A 35 -0.50 -0.88 -9.32
CA GLY A 35 -1.34 -0.28 -8.27
C GLY A 35 -1.97 -1.33 -7.35
N GLN A 36 -2.57 -2.39 -7.92
CA GLN A 36 -3.13 -3.50 -7.13
C GLN A 36 -2.06 -4.28 -6.37
N THR A 37 -0.92 -4.55 -7.01
CA THR A 37 0.16 -5.30 -6.39
C THR A 37 0.75 -4.53 -5.20
N ASP A 38 0.93 -3.22 -5.33
CA ASP A 38 1.37 -2.33 -4.27
C ASP A 38 0.37 -2.36 -3.09
N GLN A 39 -0.94 -2.28 -3.35
CA GLN A 39 -1.96 -2.37 -2.30
C GLN A 39 -1.95 -3.73 -1.57
N VAL A 40 -1.96 -4.84 -2.32
CA VAL A 40 -1.95 -6.19 -1.72
C VAL A 40 -0.68 -6.39 -0.88
N LYS A 41 0.47 -5.93 -1.37
CA LYS A 41 1.74 -6.05 -0.66
C LYS A 41 1.75 -5.20 0.61
N ALA A 42 1.20 -3.98 0.57
CA ALA A 42 1.08 -3.13 1.75
C ALA A 42 0.15 -3.73 2.82
N ASP A 43 -1.00 -4.28 2.41
CA ASP A 43 -1.95 -4.94 3.31
C ASP A 43 -1.32 -6.18 3.97
N ALA A 44 -0.68 -7.03 3.16
CA ALA A 44 0.04 -8.21 3.64
C ALA A 44 1.16 -7.84 4.63
N LYS A 45 1.87 -6.73 4.38
CA LYS A 45 2.93 -6.24 5.26
C LYS A 45 2.37 -5.74 6.60
N LYS A 46 1.27 -4.98 6.57
CA LYS A 46 0.57 -4.53 7.78
C LYS A 46 0.09 -5.71 8.62
N VAL A 47 -0.61 -6.67 8.00
CA VAL A 47 -1.09 -7.87 8.71
C VAL A 47 0.08 -8.67 9.27
N GLY A 48 1.14 -8.87 8.47
CA GLY A 48 2.33 -9.59 8.91
C GLY A 48 3.05 -8.90 10.07
N GLU A 49 3.20 -7.57 10.04
CA GLU A 49 3.78 -6.82 11.15
C GLU A 49 2.87 -6.79 12.38
N SER A 50 1.56 -6.67 12.24
CA SER A 50 0.62 -6.76 13.37
C SER A 50 0.71 -8.13 14.07
N VAL A 51 0.68 -9.22 13.30
CA VAL A 51 0.82 -10.58 13.85
C VAL A 51 2.18 -10.75 14.52
N LYS A 52 3.26 -10.24 13.90
CA LYS A 52 4.62 -10.35 14.43
C LYS A 52 4.83 -9.52 15.68
N ASP A 53 4.28 -8.30 15.77
CA ASP A 53 4.38 -7.44 16.96
C ASP A 53 3.64 -8.04 18.15
N GLU A 54 2.46 -8.62 17.90
CA GLU A 54 1.66 -9.31 18.92
C GLU A 54 2.37 -10.58 19.42
N PHE A 55 3.03 -11.32 18.53
CA PHE A 55 3.86 -12.48 18.91
C PHE A 55 5.15 -12.11 19.64
N LYS A 56 5.72 -10.93 19.37
CA LYS A 56 6.97 -10.46 20.00
C LYS A 56 6.75 -9.81 21.36
N ARG A 57 5.52 -9.38 21.66
CA ARG A 57 5.11 -8.81 22.96
C ARG A 57 4.55 -9.85 23.93
N GLY A 58 4.25 -11.08 23.48
CA GLY A 58 3.81 -12.21 24.30
C GLY A 58 4.94 -12.95 25.00
#